data_AF-A0A928QWC0-F1
#
_entry.id   AF-A0A928QWC0-F1
#
_cell.length_a   1.000
_cell.length_b   1.000
_cell.length_c   1.000
_cell.angle_alpha   90.00
_cell.angle_beta   90.00
_cell.angle_gamma   90.00
#
_symmetry.space_group_name_H-M   'P 1'
#
loop_
_entity.id
_entity.type
_entity.pdbx_description
1 polymer ?
#
loop_
_entity_poly.entity_id
_entity_poly.type
_entity_poly.pdbx_seq_one_letter_code
_entity_poly.pdbx_strand_id
1 'polypeptide(L)'
;MKRFKYVLIPLLLALMLLPARAAEPVWDVTTAEDSWFAASAPRLMSASDSQLEALEHAMRQAVWEGKQTFTIDYDTYGITYQELREALNRLYYAPETFAVDNYYSSNYGTYATVRPVYYSNLINDYDSARQVYLDGIAAITAGIDPGWSDLDKVLYVNDYLCLNFAYDNSYQIYDAYGFFQYGVGVCQAYTRVFQGVMDALNIRSSFVDSDSLNHTWNIVQVGGRWYHIDVTWNDPSMVPEHQANHEYFLLSTNAMKAARDHFEQDDWRFGRDVTCSDTRYDSAFWQSSVSPFVPYGDGWLYVSADGLVRWDADHDSRTLLADYGSIFSEIHSGYTFGSYVWRSGLAVRSGKIYFNSWYDVLCYDIYTGKTTCLASLLDAGKNIHSCWIEGDSLVFQSGNDHYKLDLPQQKMYTITWEDDDGSLLGVTRVPEGEIPTRSAPQKPGDGVFEYVFTGWTPQVTAAYADATYKATYMRMEAMYSITWLDDDGSVIDVTSVMPSLVPSHYPPQKVSSGPIAYVFDHWTPAVEPAYGDATYQAVYREVVSGTRVASGRYTYRVYGAQLYVQADEGANVIVAAYGSDGCLEDVTFLDSGINAFSMDRTLSIFSLDAHSAPLCAALVFGA
;
A
#
# COMPACT_ATOMS: atom_id res chain seq x y z
N MET A 1 6.68 -17.53 -32.12
CA MET A 1 8.11 -17.52 -31.75
C MET A 1 8.81 -16.36 -32.44
N LYS A 2 9.60 -15.58 -31.69
CA LYS A 2 10.17 -14.24 -31.96
C LYS A 2 9.27 -13.05 -31.56
N ARG A 3 9.18 -12.78 -30.26
CA ARG A 3 9.24 -11.42 -29.72
C ARG A 3 10.44 -11.39 -28.75
N PHE A 4 11.54 -10.80 -29.19
CA PHE A 4 12.66 -10.34 -28.38
C PHE A 4 13.25 -9.16 -29.14
N LYS A 5 12.90 -7.94 -28.72
CA LYS A 5 13.72 -6.76 -28.93
C LYS A 5 13.61 -5.88 -27.68
N TYR A 6 14.64 -6.03 -26.88
CA TYR A 6 15.08 -5.19 -25.77
C TYR A 6 14.81 -3.70 -26.03
N VAL A 7 14.19 -3.02 -25.05
CA VAL A 7 14.56 -1.65 -24.72
C VAL A 7 15.74 -1.76 -23.76
N LEU A 8 16.95 -1.69 -24.33
CA LEU A 8 18.17 -1.44 -23.59
C LEU A 8 18.13 0.03 -23.14
N ILE A 9 18.04 0.26 -21.83
CA ILE A 9 18.43 1.54 -21.23
C ILE A 9 19.95 1.66 -21.42
N PRO A 10 20.48 2.76 -21.98
CA PRO A 10 21.92 2.88 -22.20
C PRO A 10 22.64 3.05 -20.86
N LEU A 11 23.36 2.00 -20.46
CA LEU A 11 24.37 2.01 -19.39
C LEU A 11 25.60 2.80 -19.88
N LEU A 12 25.81 4.01 -19.39
CA LEU A 12 26.99 4.83 -19.67
C LEU A 12 28.18 4.31 -18.84
N LEU A 13 29.02 3.49 -19.47
CA LEU A 13 30.30 3.02 -18.92
C LEU A 13 31.36 4.13 -19.06
N ALA A 14 31.66 4.84 -17.97
CA ALA A 14 32.82 5.72 -17.88
C ALA A 14 33.99 4.99 -17.21
N LEU A 15 35.06 4.75 -17.98
CA LEU A 15 36.27 4.08 -17.52
C LEU A 15 37.12 5.03 -16.64
N MET A 16 37.58 4.48 -15.52
CA MET A 16 38.36 5.03 -14.41
C MET A 16 39.47 6.04 -14.74
N LEU A 17 39.48 7.14 -13.97
CA LEU A 17 40.70 7.76 -13.43
C LEU A 17 40.42 8.11 -11.96
N LEU A 18 41.01 7.35 -11.03
CA LEU A 18 40.96 7.59 -9.58
C LEU A 18 41.73 8.88 -9.21
N PRO A 19 41.17 9.66 -8.28
CA PRO A 19 41.98 10.05 -7.11
C PRO A 19 41.24 9.83 -5.78
N ALA A 20 42.03 9.41 -4.80
CA ALA A 20 41.87 9.46 -3.34
C ALA A 20 40.46 9.57 -2.71
N ARG A 21 40.08 8.45 -2.07
CA ARG A 21 39.02 8.23 -1.07
C ARG A 21 38.83 9.41 -0.09
N ALA A 22 37.70 10.11 -0.22
CA ALA A 22 37.02 10.82 0.86
C ALA A 22 35.85 9.94 1.34
N ALA A 23 35.58 9.94 2.63
CA ALA A 23 34.56 9.07 3.25
C ALA A 23 33.16 9.37 2.70
N GLU A 24 32.46 8.32 2.27
CA GLU A 24 31.07 8.38 1.81
C GLU A 24 30.12 8.58 3.01
N PRO A 25 29.08 9.41 2.87
CA PRO A 25 28.01 9.49 3.86
C PRO A 25 27.14 8.24 3.78
N VAL A 26 26.88 7.66 4.95
CA VAL A 26 25.96 6.54 5.18
C VAL A 26 24.53 7.07 4.97
N TRP A 27 23.82 6.53 3.99
CA TRP A 27 22.39 6.79 3.82
C TRP A 27 21.62 5.89 4.79
N ASP A 28 20.86 6.50 5.68
CA ASP A 28 19.91 5.82 6.55
C ASP A 28 18.59 5.61 5.77
N VAL A 29 18.22 4.35 5.56
CA VAL A 29 17.13 3.88 4.67
C VAL A 29 15.78 3.78 5.41
N THR A 30 15.72 4.22 6.66
CA THR A 30 14.63 3.93 7.61
C THR A 30 13.29 4.64 7.34
N THR A 31 13.24 5.74 6.58
CA THR A 31 11.98 6.54 6.48
C THR A 31 10.99 6.09 5.40
N ALA A 32 11.42 5.26 4.43
CA ALA A 32 10.50 4.65 3.47
C ALA A 32 9.86 3.37 4.04
N GLU A 33 10.58 2.65 4.90
CA GLU A 33 10.09 1.43 5.57
C GLU A 33 8.94 1.73 6.53
N ASP A 34 8.98 2.85 7.25
CA ASP A 34 7.96 3.20 8.26
C ASP A 34 6.62 3.69 7.67
N SER A 35 6.62 4.20 6.43
CA SER A 35 5.39 4.73 5.79
C SER A 35 4.43 3.63 5.32
N TRP A 36 4.93 2.41 5.08
CA TRP A 36 4.12 1.24 4.72
C TRP A 36 3.31 0.72 5.93
N PHE A 37 3.82 0.91 7.15
CA PHE A 37 3.25 0.35 8.38
C PHE A 37 2.22 1.24 9.08
N ALA A 38 2.14 2.53 8.74
CA ALA A 38 1.27 3.48 9.44
C ALA A 38 -0.21 3.46 8.99
N ALA A 39 -0.54 2.83 7.86
CA ALA A 39 -1.90 2.86 7.28
C ALA A 39 -2.91 1.89 7.94
N SER A 40 -2.48 1.03 8.86
CA SER A 40 -3.33 0.06 9.57
C SER A 40 -3.54 0.46 11.04
N ALA A 41 -4.27 1.54 11.28
CA ALA A 41 -4.79 1.82 12.62
C ALA A 41 -5.79 0.72 13.04
N PRO A 42 -5.61 0.01 14.18
CA PRO A 42 -6.55 -1.00 14.63
C PRO A 42 -7.84 -0.36 15.15
N ARG A 43 -8.98 -0.90 14.72
CA ARG A 43 -10.26 -0.68 15.38
C ARG A 43 -10.25 -1.36 16.76
N LEU A 44 -11.06 -0.86 17.69
CA LEU A 44 -11.50 -1.63 18.85
C LEU A 44 -12.13 -2.95 18.37
N MET A 45 -11.40 -4.05 18.50
CA MET A 45 -11.79 -5.41 18.09
C MET A 45 -11.34 -6.44 19.14
N SER A 46 -11.81 -7.68 18.98
CA SER A 46 -11.53 -8.81 19.86
C SER A 46 -10.04 -9.08 19.99
N ALA A 47 -9.60 -9.60 21.15
CA ALA A 47 -8.19 -9.93 21.41
C ALA A 47 -7.59 -10.87 20.34
N SER A 48 -8.37 -11.83 19.82
CA SER A 48 -7.94 -12.76 18.76
C SER A 48 -7.60 -12.09 17.43
N ASP A 49 -8.35 -11.04 17.05
CA ASP A 49 -8.13 -10.34 15.77
C ASP A 49 -6.83 -9.55 15.80
N SER A 50 -6.50 -8.92 16.92
CA SER A 50 -5.23 -8.19 17.09
C SER A 50 -3.99 -9.10 17.10
N GLN A 51 -4.12 -10.31 17.66
CA GLN A 51 -3.02 -11.28 17.69
C GLN A 51 -2.76 -11.91 16.32
N LEU A 52 -3.83 -12.17 15.57
CA LEU A 52 -3.75 -12.65 14.19
C LEU A 52 -3.13 -11.59 13.27
N GLU A 53 -3.50 -10.33 13.42
CA GLU A 53 -2.87 -9.21 12.69
C GLU A 53 -1.38 -9.07 13.03
N ALA A 54 -1.01 -9.18 14.30
CA ALA A 54 0.39 -9.15 14.72
C ALA A 54 1.21 -10.31 14.13
N LEU A 55 0.63 -11.52 14.07
CA LEU A 55 1.25 -12.64 13.37
C LEU A 55 1.47 -12.31 11.89
N GLU A 56 0.42 -11.86 11.19
CA GLU A 56 0.49 -11.57 9.76
C GLU A 56 1.51 -10.52 9.43
N HIS A 57 1.59 -9.48 10.25
CA HIS A 57 2.60 -8.44 10.15
C HIS A 57 4.01 -9.03 10.28
N ALA A 58 4.27 -9.84 11.30
CA ALA A 58 5.58 -10.48 11.49
C ALA A 58 5.95 -11.39 10.30
N MET A 59 4.99 -12.12 9.73
CA MET A 59 5.22 -12.94 8.54
C MET A 59 5.52 -12.10 7.29
N ARG A 60 4.75 -11.03 7.06
CA ARG A 60 4.96 -10.11 5.93
C ARG A 60 6.33 -9.44 6.03
N GLN A 61 6.70 -8.96 7.21
CA GLN A 61 8.02 -8.36 7.46
C GLN A 61 9.14 -9.38 7.20
N ALA A 62 9.00 -10.62 7.66
CA ALA A 62 9.99 -11.66 7.40
C ALA A 62 10.18 -11.93 5.91
N VAL A 63 9.10 -11.94 5.13
CA VAL A 63 9.18 -12.10 3.67
C VAL A 63 9.79 -10.85 3.02
N TRP A 64 9.38 -9.65 3.44
CA TRP A 64 9.92 -8.37 2.96
C TRP A 64 11.43 -8.22 3.18
N GLU A 65 11.94 -8.76 4.28
CA GLU A 65 13.38 -8.83 4.59
C GLU A 65 14.12 -9.90 3.77
N GLY A 66 13.43 -10.64 2.89
CA GLY A 66 14.02 -11.68 2.04
C GLY A 66 14.40 -12.94 2.79
N LYS A 67 13.80 -13.23 3.96
CA LYS A 67 14.13 -14.44 4.73
C LYS A 67 13.78 -15.69 3.91
N GLN A 68 14.75 -16.60 3.78
CA GLN A 68 14.57 -17.89 3.12
C GLN A 68 13.83 -18.92 3.97
N THR A 69 13.88 -18.74 5.29
CA THR A 69 13.13 -19.53 6.25
C THR A 69 12.90 -18.70 7.50
N PHE A 70 11.73 -18.85 8.10
CA PHE A 70 11.44 -18.31 9.43
C PHE A 70 10.53 -19.28 10.18
N THR A 71 10.52 -19.19 11.50
CA THR A 71 9.68 -20.05 12.35
C THR A 71 8.78 -19.17 13.19
N ILE A 72 7.52 -19.57 13.28
CA ILE A 72 6.49 -18.94 14.09
C ILE A 72 6.15 -19.93 15.20
N ASP A 73 6.15 -19.48 16.44
CA ASP A 73 5.47 -20.17 17.53
C ASP A 73 4.05 -19.62 17.61
N TYR A 74 3.07 -20.28 17.01
CA TYR A 74 1.73 -19.70 16.91
C TYR A 74 0.99 -19.73 18.26
N ASP A 75 1.44 -20.55 19.21
CA ASP A 75 0.92 -20.53 20.59
C ASP A 75 1.25 -19.22 21.32
N THR A 76 2.38 -18.54 20.99
CA THR A 76 2.70 -17.23 21.58
C THR A 76 1.75 -16.13 21.14
N TYR A 77 1.02 -16.35 20.06
CA TYR A 77 -0.03 -15.45 19.58
C TYR A 77 -1.42 -15.90 20.06
N GLY A 78 -1.55 -17.01 20.77
CA GLY A 78 -2.84 -17.54 21.21
C GLY A 78 -3.78 -17.94 20.07
N ILE A 79 -3.25 -18.15 18.86
CA ILE A 79 -4.02 -18.50 17.66
C ILE A 79 -3.99 -20.00 17.41
N THR A 80 -5.03 -20.51 16.77
CA THR A 80 -5.16 -21.90 16.39
C THR A 80 -4.38 -22.21 15.12
N TYR A 81 -4.12 -23.50 14.90
CA TYR A 81 -3.56 -23.96 13.63
C TYR A 81 -4.43 -23.60 12.41
N GLN A 82 -5.75 -23.51 12.58
CA GLN A 82 -6.65 -23.10 11.50
C GLN A 82 -6.45 -21.62 11.15
N GLU A 83 -6.41 -20.74 12.14
CA GLU A 83 -6.15 -19.30 11.94
C GLU A 83 -4.76 -19.07 11.33
N LEU A 84 -3.75 -19.84 11.73
CA LEU A 84 -2.44 -19.82 11.08
C LEU A 84 -2.54 -20.20 9.59
N ARG A 85 -3.33 -21.21 9.22
CA ARG A 85 -3.52 -21.58 7.80
C ARG A 85 -4.20 -20.47 7.02
N GLU A 86 -5.17 -19.80 7.61
CA GLU A 86 -5.85 -18.65 7.00
C GLU A 86 -4.88 -17.46 6.84
N ALA A 87 -4.02 -17.21 7.83
CA ALA A 87 -2.98 -16.19 7.78
C ALA A 87 -1.91 -16.49 6.72
N LEU A 88 -1.49 -17.75 6.59
CA LEU A 88 -0.57 -18.18 5.53
C LEU A 88 -1.19 -18.03 4.14
N ASN A 89 -2.50 -18.29 4.00
CA ASN A 89 -3.22 -18.03 2.76
C ASN A 89 -3.27 -16.53 2.44
N ARG A 90 -3.51 -15.67 3.44
CA ARG A 90 -3.46 -14.21 3.26
C ARG A 90 -2.06 -13.70 2.90
N LEU A 91 -1.03 -14.26 3.52
CA LEU A 91 0.37 -13.98 3.16
C LEU A 91 0.62 -14.32 1.69
N TYR A 92 0.14 -15.46 1.19
CA TYR A 92 0.36 -15.90 -0.18
C TYR A 92 -0.08 -14.89 -1.26
N TYR A 93 -1.07 -14.04 -0.98
CA TYR A 93 -1.54 -12.99 -1.90
C TYR A 93 -1.08 -11.59 -1.50
N ALA A 94 -0.25 -11.46 -0.47
CA ALA A 94 0.18 -10.17 0.06
C ALA A 94 1.21 -9.49 -0.86
N PRO A 95 1.15 -8.16 -1.04
CA PRO A 95 2.09 -7.43 -1.91
C PRO A 95 3.56 -7.59 -1.52
N GLU A 96 3.85 -7.76 -0.22
CA GLU A 96 5.21 -7.97 0.32
C GLU A 96 5.84 -9.28 -0.16
N THR A 97 5.04 -10.18 -0.74
CA THR A 97 5.48 -11.43 -1.37
C THR A 97 5.86 -11.24 -2.85
N PHE A 98 6.21 -10.01 -3.23
CA PHE A 98 6.44 -9.57 -4.61
C PHE A 98 7.36 -10.47 -5.43
N ALA A 99 8.30 -11.19 -4.82
CA ALA A 99 9.25 -12.10 -5.47
C ALA A 99 9.08 -13.58 -5.06
N VAL A 100 7.97 -13.95 -4.42
CA VAL A 100 7.72 -15.31 -3.94
C VAL A 100 6.80 -16.06 -4.89
N ASP A 101 7.29 -17.20 -5.39
CA ASP A 101 6.55 -18.12 -6.26
C ASP A 101 5.61 -19.02 -5.45
N ASN A 102 6.12 -19.63 -4.36
CA ASN A 102 5.36 -20.57 -3.53
C ASN A 102 5.82 -20.55 -2.06
N TYR A 103 5.06 -21.20 -1.16
CA TYR A 103 5.44 -21.41 0.24
C TYR A 103 5.35 -22.88 0.60
N TYR A 104 6.34 -23.33 1.36
CA TYR A 104 6.23 -24.57 2.12
C TYR A 104 6.13 -24.23 3.60
N SER A 105 5.15 -24.82 4.28
CA SER A 105 5.09 -24.81 5.74
C SER A 105 5.18 -26.24 6.27
N SER A 106 5.90 -26.39 7.39
CA SER A 106 5.95 -27.64 8.14
C SER A 106 5.74 -27.34 9.61
N ASN A 107 4.96 -28.18 10.28
CA ASN A 107 4.59 -27.95 11.68
C ASN A 107 5.17 -29.02 12.59
N TYR A 108 5.65 -28.59 13.76
CA TYR A 108 6.09 -29.47 14.82
C TYR A 108 5.62 -28.90 16.17
N GLY A 109 4.59 -29.51 16.74
CA GLY A 109 3.89 -28.94 17.89
C GLY A 109 3.26 -27.60 17.51
N THR A 110 3.63 -26.56 18.25
CA THR A 110 3.15 -25.17 18.13
C THR A 110 4.02 -24.33 17.20
N TYR A 111 5.10 -24.92 16.67
CA TYR A 111 6.00 -24.25 15.74
C TYR A 111 5.62 -24.55 14.30
N ALA A 112 5.45 -23.49 13.51
CA ALA A 112 5.33 -23.54 12.07
C ALA A 112 6.60 -22.95 11.43
N THR A 113 7.37 -23.78 10.72
CA THR A 113 8.47 -23.31 9.89
C THR A 113 7.95 -22.98 8.50
N VAL A 114 8.09 -21.73 8.09
CA VAL A 114 7.69 -21.21 6.79
C VAL A 114 8.94 -21.04 5.91
N ARG A 115 8.85 -21.47 4.66
CA ARG A 115 9.90 -21.42 3.66
C ARG A 115 9.33 -20.82 2.36
N PRO A 116 9.49 -19.50 2.15
CA PRO A 116 9.18 -18.89 0.87
C PRO A 116 10.12 -19.42 -0.21
N VAL A 117 9.58 -19.67 -1.40
CA VAL A 117 10.32 -20.10 -2.58
C VAL A 117 10.51 -18.90 -3.49
N TYR A 118 11.73 -18.40 -3.54
CA TYR A 118 12.16 -17.38 -4.49
C TYR A 118 12.70 -18.05 -5.76
N TYR A 119 12.62 -17.38 -6.91
CA TYR A 119 13.34 -17.86 -8.10
C TYR A 119 14.84 -17.96 -7.78
N SER A 120 15.48 -19.02 -8.27
CA SER A 120 16.85 -19.39 -7.85
C SER A 120 17.91 -18.31 -8.15
N ASN A 121 17.65 -17.42 -9.10
CA ASN A 121 18.49 -16.25 -9.41
C ASN A 121 18.27 -15.06 -8.46
N LEU A 122 17.16 -15.00 -7.72
CA LEU A 122 16.82 -13.89 -6.81
C LEU A 122 17.41 -14.03 -5.42
N ILE A 123 17.89 -15.22 -5.05
CA ILE A 123 18.48 -15.49 -3.72
C ILE A 123 19.67 -14.56 -3.41
N ASN A 124 20.42 -14.12 -4.42
CA ASN A 124 21.58 -13.22 -4.25
C ASN A 124 21.29 -11.78 -4.69
N ASP A 125 20.07 -11.47 -5.14
CA ASP A 125 19.72 -10.19 -5.77
C ASP A 125 18.33 -9.67 -5.31
N TYR A 126 17.94 -10.05 -4.10
CA TYR A 126 16.61 -9.79 -3.55
C TYR A 126 16.32 -8.28 -3.43
N ASP A 127 17.32 -7.48 -3.05
CA ASP A 127 17.17 -6.02 -2.93
C ASP A 127 16.98 -5.35 -4.29
N SER A 128 17.65 -5.80 -5.36
CA SER A 128 17.40 -5.30 -6.71
C SER A 128 16.00 -5.68 -7.20
N ALA A 129 15.53 -6.88 -6.89
CA ALA A 129 14.16 -7.29 -7.21
C ALA A 129 13.13 -6.44 -6.46
N ARG A 130 13.40 -6.09 -5.19
CA ARG A 130 12.59 -5.17 -4.41
C ARG A 130 12.54 -3.79 -5.05
N GLN A 131 13.68 -3.29 -5.55
CA GLN A 131 13.73 -2.02 -6.25
C GLN A 131 12.90 -2.04 -7.54
N VAL A 132 12.95 -3.11 -8.33
CA VAL A 132 12.10 -3.27 -9.53
C VAL A 132 10.61 -3.22 -9.17
N TYR A 133 10.21 -3.87 -8.07
CA TYR A 133 8.85 -3.80 -7.57
C TYR A 133 8.45 -2.37 -7.17
N LEU A 134 9.28 -1.70 -6.35
CA LEU A 134 9.05 -0.32 -5.91
C LEU A 134 8.97 0.66 -7.08
N ASP A 135 9.88 0.54 -8.05
CA ASP A 135 9.91 1.37 -9.27
C ASP A 135 8.65 1.15 -10.12
N GLY A 136 8.16 -0.10 -10.19
CA GLY A 136 6.91 -0.44 -10.87
C GLY A 136 5.69 0.23 -10.23
N ILE A 137 5.58 0.17 -8.90
CA ILE A 137 4.51 0.85 -8.15
C ILE A 137 4.61 2.37 -8.30
N ALA A 138 5.82 2.93 -8.21
CA ALA A 138 6.07 4.35 -8.39
C ALA A 138 5.71 4.83 -9.81
N ALA A 139 6.00 4.04 -10.84
CA ALA A 139 5.65 4.36 -12.22
C ALA A 139 4.13 4.47 -12.43
N ILE A 140 3.35 3.57 -11.82
CA ILE A 140 1.88 3.62 -11.88
C ILE A 140 1.35 4.84 -11.12
N THR A 141 1.80 5.04 -9.88
CA THR A 141 1.30 6.11 -9.01
C THR A 141 1.71 7.51 -9.46
N ALA A 142 2.80 7.66 -10.22
CA ALA A 142 3.25 8.94 -10.76
C ALA A 142 2.26 9.62 -11.71
N GLY A 143 1.35 8.86 -12.33
CA GLY A 143 0.31 9.40 -13.21
C GLY A 143 -0.99 9.78 -12.51
N ILE A 144 -1.06 9.60 -11.19
CA ILE A 144 -2.27 9.82 -10.39
C ILE A 144 -2.19 11.18 -9.69
N ASP A 145 -3.24 11.99 -9.84
CA ASP A 145 -3.39 13.21 -9.04
C ASP A 145 -3.80 12.83 -7.60
N PRO A 146 -3.05 13.26 -6.55
CA PRO A 146 -3.42 13.00 -5.16
C PRO A 146 -4.83 13.47 -4.80
N GLY A 147 -5.33 14.53 -5.46
CA GLY A 147 -6.66 15.11 -5.27
C GLY A 147 -7.80 14.33 -5.92
N TRP A 148 -7.50 13.33 -6.75
CA TRP A 148 -8.53 12.46 -7.34
C TRP A 148 -9.31 11.68 -6.29
N SER A 149 -10.58 11.41 -6.62
CA SER A 149 -11.43 10.54 -5.82
C SER A 149 -10.92 9.09 -5.84
N ASP A 150 -11.38 8.25 -4.90
CA ASP A 150 -11.08 6.82 -4.92
C ASP A 150 -11.51 6.17 -6.25
N LEU A 151 -12.63 6.60 -6.83
CA LEU A 151 -13.14 6.10 -8.11
C LEU A 151 -12.16 6.38 -9.25
N ASP A 152 -11.71 7.63 -9.35
CA ASP A 152 -10.76 8.08 -10.37
C ASP A 152 -9.42 7.35 -10.27
N LYS A 153 -8.91 7.18 -9.03
CA LYS A 153 -7.67 6.45 -8.75
C LYS A 153 -7.78 4.98 -9.16
N VAL A 154 -8.88 4.31 -8.79
CA VAL A 154 -9.09 2.89 -9.10
C VAL A 154 -9.32 2.67 -10.59
N LEU A 155 -10.03 3.59 -11.26
CA LEU A 155 -10.21 3.57 -12.72
C LEU A 155 -8.88 3.71 -13.45
N TYR A 156 -8.05 4.67 -13.05
CA TYR A 156 -6.71 4.85 -13.61
C TYR A 156 -5.89 3.57 -13.53
N VAL A 157 -5.90 2.91 -12.37
CA VAL A 157 -5.08 1.71 -12.13
C VAL A 157 -5.57 0.52 -12.95
N ASN A 158 -6.89 0.32 -13.08
CA ASN A 158 -7.45 -0.68 -13.99
C ASN A 158 -6.90 -0.51 -15.40
N ASP A 159 -7.05 0.70 -15.95
CA ASP A 159 -6.69 0.99 -17.34
C ASP A 159 -5.19 0.96 -17.55
N TYR A 160 -4.40 1.49 -16.61
CA TYR A 160 -2.95 1.41 -16.67
C TYR A 160 -2.48 -0.03 -16.77
N LEU A 161 -3.03 -0.92 -15.94
CA LEU A 161 -2.64 -2.33 -15.94
C LEU A 161 -3.05 -3.02 -17.25
N CYS A 162 -4.26 -2.80 -17.76
CA CYS A 162 -4.72 -3.33 -19.04
C CYS A 162 -3.90 -2.81 -20.25
N LEU A 163 -3.39 -1.57 -20.18
CA LEU A 163 -2.67 -0.94 -21.28
C LEU A 163 -1.18 -1.27 -21.34
N ASN A 164 -0.56 -1.60 -20.21
CA ASN A 164 0.90 -1.71 -20.08
C ASN A 164 1.40 -3.14 -19.84
N PHE A 165 0.51 -4.06 -19.48
CA PHE A 165 0.84 -5.45 -19.16
C PHE A 165 -0.06 -6.41 -19.95
N ALA A 166 0.29 -7.70 -19.95
CA ALA A 166 -0.47 -8.72 -20.64
C ALA A 166 -0.55 -10.04 -19.86
N TYR A 167 -1.61 -10.80 -20.09
CA TYR A 167 -1.80 -12.08 -19.45
C TYR A 167 -0.76 -13.12 -19.89
N ASP A 168 -0.11 -13.75 -18.91
CA ASP A 168 0.84 -14.84 -19.16
C ASP A 168 0.12 -16.16 -19.45
N ASN A 169 -0.08 -16.44 -20.73
CA ASN A 169 -0.65 -17.68 -21.22
C ASN A 169 0.26 -18.91 -21.09
N SER A 170 1.52 -18.73 -20.68
CA SER A 170 2.44 -19.82 -20.37
C SER A 170 2.35 -20.27 -18.91
N TYR A 171 1.61 -19.53 -18.07
CA TYR A 171 1.36 -19.82 -16.67
C TYR A 171 2.66 -19.99 -15.85
N GLN A 172 3.61 -19.06 -16.03
CA GLN A 172 4.93 -19.08 -15.39
C GLN A 172 5.17 -17.91 -14.44
N ILE A 173 4.54 -16.76 -14.67
CA ILE A 173 4.80 -15.53 -13.91
C ILE A 173 3.64 -15.23 -12.95
N TYR A 174 3.82 -15.60 -11.67
CA TYR A 174 2.81 -15.47 -10.59
C TYR A 174 3.09 -14.33 -9.62
N ASP A 175 4.31 -13.80 -9.64
CA ASP A 175 4.81 -12.81 -8.71
C ASP A 175 4.85 -11.40 -9.32
N ALA A 176 4.85 -10.37 -8.47
CA ALA A 176 4.82 -8.98 -8.90
C ALA A 176 6.16 -8.49 -9.49
N TYR A 177 7.29 -9.03 -9.03
CA TYR A 177 8.60 -8.73 -9.61
C TYR A 177 8.67 -9.20 -11.06
N GLY A 178 8.31 -10.47 -11.32
CA GLY A 178 8.25 -11.02 -12.68
C GLY A 178 7.28 -10.24 -13.57
N PHE A 179 6.13 -9.83 -13.01
CA PHE A 179 5.16 -8.97 -13.70
C PHE A 179 5.78 -7.67 -14.21
N PHE A 180 6.46 -6.92 -13.34
CA PHE A 180 7.13 -5.68 -13.72
C PHE A 180 8.34 -5.90 -14.62
N GLN A 181 9.11 -6.95 -14.38
CA GLN A 181 10.34 -7.25 -15.11
C GLN A 181 10.09 -7.72 -16.55
N TYR A 182 9.00 -8.46 -16.79
CA TYR A 182 8.70 -9.08 -18.08
C TYR A 182 7.49 -8.48 -18.79
N GLY A 183 6.69 -7.65 -18.11
CA GLY A 183 5.48 -7.05 -18.67
C GLY A 183 4.31 -8.03 -18.82
N VAL A 184 4.39 -9.21 -18.19
CA VAL A 184 3.36 -10.26 -18.27
C VAL A 184 3.17 -10.96 -16.92
N GLY A 185 1.95 -11.44 -16.64
CA GLY A 185 1.71 -12.37 -15.52
C GLY A 185 0.31 -12.96 -15.49
N VAL A 186 0.10 -13.93 -14.62
CA VAL A 186 -1.21 -14.57 -14.41
C VAL A 186 -2.06 -13.78 -13.40
N CYS A 187 -3.28 -14.24 -13.15
CA CYS A 187 -4.26 -13.58 -12.26
C CYS A 187 -3.71 -13.22 -10.88
N GLN A 188 -2.87 -14.08 -10.31
CA GLN A 188 -2.20 -13.84 -9.03
C GLN A 188 -1.23 -12.65 -9.08
N ALA A 189 -0.49 -12.49 -10.18
CA ALA A 189 0.44 -11.37 -10.34
C ALA A 189 -0.33 -10.03 -10.45
N TYR A 190 -1.39 -9.98 -11.27
CA TYR A 190 -2.30 -8.83 -11.33
C TYR A 190 -2.88 -8.50 -9.94
N THR A 191 -3.35 -9.52 -9.22
CA THR A 191 -3.96 -9.37 -7.89
C THR A 191 -3.00 -8.78 -6.86
N ARG A 192 -1.72 -9.18 -6.88
CA ARG A 192 -0.67 -8.65 -6.00
C ARG A 192 -0.25 -7.24 -6.39
N VAL A 193 -0.07 -6.97 -7.68
CA VAL A 193 0.29 -5.64 -8.18
C VAL A 193 -0.81 -4.62 -7.88
N PHE A 194 -2.06 -4.96 -8.16
CA PHE A 194 -3.19 -4.10 -7.86
C PHE A 194 -3.25 -3.76 -6.36
N GLN A 195 -3.14 -4.75 -5.48
CA GLN A 195 -3.09 -4.50 -4.02
C GLN A 195 -1.92 -3.58 -3.64
N GLY A 196 -0.71 -3.84 -4.17
CA GLY A 196 0.45 -2.99 -3.88
C GLY A 196 0.28 -1.53 -4.32
N VAL A 197 -0.38 -1.29 -5.47
CA VAL A 197 -0.70 0.07 -5.92
C VAL A 197 -1.76 0.70 -5.02
N MET A 198 -2.79 -0.05 -4.63
CA MET A 198 -3.84 0.44 -3.73
C MET A 198 -3.27 0.81 -2.35
N ASP A 199 -2.35 0.01 -1.81
CA ASP A 199 -1.66 0.28 -0.54
C ASP A 199 -0.86 1.59 -0.64
N ALA A 200 -0.12 1.81 -1.73
CA ALA A 200 0.61 3.05 -1.99
C ALA A 200 -0.31 4.29 -2.13
N LEU A 201 -1.57 4.08 -2.53
CA LEU A 201 -2.60 5.12 -2.64
C LEU A 201 -3.43 5.28 -1.36
N ASN A 202 -3.15 4.49 -0.31
CA ASN A 202 -3.93 4.41 0.92
C ASN A 202 -5.42 4.06 0.66
N ILE A 203 -5.68 3.22 -0.34
CA ILE A 203 -7.01 2.69 -0.68
C ILE A 203 -7.07 1.24 -0.21
N ARG A 204 -8.04 0.91 0.64
CA ARG A 204 -8.15 -0.44 1.18
C ARG A 204 -8.54 -1.42 0.07
N SER A 205 -7.77 -2.48 -0.08
CA SER A 205 -8.05 -3.58 -0.99
C SER A 205 -7.78 -4.94 -0.33
N SER A 206 -8.20 -6.02 -1.00
CA SER A 206 -7.85 -7.40 -0.65
C SER A 206 -8.05 -8.30 -1.87
N PHE A 207 -7.80 -9.59 -1.73
CA PHE A 207 -8.04 -10.58 -2.77
C PHE A 207 -9.34 -11.36 -2.53
N VAL A 208 -9.83 -11.97 -3.60
CA VAL A 208 -10.79 -13.07 -3.59
C VAL A 208 -10.21 -14.19 -4.42
N ASP A 209 -10.43 -15.42 -3.99
CA ASP A 209 -9.86 -16.60 -4.61
C ASP A 209 -10.91 -17.70 -4.73
N SER A 210 -10.86 -18.46 -5.82
CA SER A 210 -11.79 -19.55 -6.12
C SER A 210 -11.04 -20.71 -6.78
N ASP A 211 -11.01 -21.86 -6.09
CA ASP A 211 -10.38 -23.09 -6.61
C ASP A 211 -11.08 -23.57 -7.88
N SER A 212 -12.40 -23.45 -7.90
CA SER A 212 -13.24 -23.94 -8.99
C SER A 212 -13.21 -23.07 -10.24
N LEU A 213 -13.02 -21.75 -10.08
CA LEU A 213 -12.67 -20.87 -11.19
C LEU A 213 -11.19 -20.99 -11.58
N ASN A 214 -10.35 -21.58 -10.70
CA ASN A 214 -8.90 -21.53 -10.80
C ASN A 214 -8.42 -20.09 -11.03
N HIS A 215 -8.97 -19.16 -10.25
CA HIS A 215 -8.86 -17.73 -10.47
C HIS A 215 -8.82 -16.94 -9.17
N THR A 216 -8.12 -15.80 -9.21
CA THR A 216 -8.06 -14.84 -8.12
C THR A 216 -8.15 -13.42 -8.67
N TRP A 217 -8.84 -12.55 -7.94
CA TRP A 217 -9.06 -11.15 -8.29
C TRP A 217 -9.14 -10.30 -7.02
N ASN A 218 -9.51 -9.03 -7.14
CA ASN A 218 -9.51 -8.11 -6.01
C ASN A 218 -10.90 -7.68 -5.56
N ILE A 219 -10.94 -7.22 -4.31
CA ILE A 219 -11.97 -6.33 -3.80
C ILE A 219 -11.30 -5.03 -3.35
N VAL A 220 -12.01 -3.91 -3.51
CA VAL A 220 -11.49 -2.57 -3.24
C VAL A 220 -12.55 -1.70 -2.60
N GLN A 221 -12.13 -0.84 -1.68
CA GLN A 221 -13.00 0.12 -1.04
C GLN A 221 -12.99 1.46 -1.79
N VAL A 222 -14.14 1.85 -2.32
CA VAL A 222 -14.35 3.13 -3.01
C VAL A 222 -15.47 3.89 -2.32
N GLY A 223 -15.19 5.11 -1.85
CA GLY A 223 -16.20 5.93 -1.16
C GLY A 223 -16.76 5.25 0.10
N GLY A 224 -15.92 4.48 0.81
CA GLY A 224 -16.27 3.75 2.03
C GLY A 224 -17.07 2.46 1.84
N ARG A 225 -17.33 2.03 0.59
CA ARG A 225 -18.04 0.78 0.25
C ARG A 225 -17.13 -0.18 -0.49
N TRP A 226 -17.33 -1.48 -0.30
CA TRP A 226 -16.53 -2.53 -0.92
C TRP A 226 -17.18 -3.01 -2.22
N TYR A 227 -16.35 -3.19 -3.24
CA TYR A 227 -16.74 -3.70 -4.55
C TYR A 227 -15.70 -4.71 -5.03
N HIS A 228 -16.11 -5.65 -5.88
CA HIS A 228 -15.19 -6.50 -6.62
C HIS A 228 -14.59 -5.74 -7.81
N ILE A 229 -13.33 -6.03 -8.11
CA ILE A 229 -12.63 -5.58 -9.32
C ILE A 229 -11.73 -6.71 -9.83
N ASP A 230 -11.90 -7.09 -11.09
CA ASP A 230 -11.05 -8.08 -11.74
C ASP A 230 -10.32 -7.48 -12.95
N VAL A 231 -9.10 -7.00 -12.69
CA VAL A 231 -8.23 -6.43 -13.71
C VAL A 231 -7.79 -7.48 -14.74
N THR A 232 -7.70 -8.75 -14.33
CA THR A 232 -7.25 -9.83 -15.21
C THR A 232 -8.27 -10.12 -16.31
N TRP A 233 -9.56 -10.18 -15.96
CA TRP A 233 -10.62 -10.35 -16.96
C TRP A 233 -11.04 -9.04 -17.62
N ASN A 234 -10.68 -7.89 -17.02
CA ASN A 234 -10.75 -6.61 -17.72
C ASN A 234 -9.63 -6.42 -18.75
N ASP A 235 -8.50 -7.13 -18.64
CA ASP A 235 -7.39 -7.05 -19.58
C ASP A 235 -7.75 -7.70 -20.95
N PRO A 236 -7.81 -6.91 -22.04
CA PRO A 236 -8.10 -7.43 -23.38
C PRO A 236 -6.88 -8.09 -24.05
N SER A 237 -5.78 -8.35 -23.34
CA SER A 237 -4.50 -8.85 -23.90
C SER A 237 -4.58 -10.11 -24.76
N MET A 238 -5.71 -10.83 -24.75
CA MET A 238 -5.98 -11.92 -25.70
C MET A 238 -6.28 -11.45 -27.14
N VAL A 239 -6.66 -10.17 -27.38
CA VAL A 239 -6.76 -9.38 -28.65
C VAL A 239 -7.60 -8.11 -28.38
N PRO A 240 -7.50 -6.96 -29.10
CA PRO A 240 -6.43 -6.14 -29.72
C PRO A 240 -5.61 -5.28 -28.72
N GLU A 241 -4.46 -4.73 -29.13
CA GLU A 241 -3.52 -3.98 -28.26
C GLU A 241 -4.09 -2.62 -27.80
N HIS A 242 -3.63 -2.12 -26.64
CA HIS A 242 -3.95 -0.78 -26.13
C HIS A 242 -5.45 -0.48 -25.94
N GLN A 243 -6.17 -1.42 -25.31
CA GLN A 243 -7.57 -1.28 -24.88
C GLN A 243 -7.69 -1.57 -23.38
N ALA A 244 -8.82 -1.21 -22.78
CA ALA A 244 -9.15 -1.57 -21.40
C ALA A 244 -10.64 -1.90 -21.29
N ASN A 245 -11.00 -3.09 -20.80
CA ASN A 245 -12.38 -3.42 -20.49
C ASN A 245 -12.73 -3.01 -19.05
N HIS A 246 -14.03 -2.95 -18.76
CA HIS A 246 -14.55 -2.55 -17.46
C HIS A 246 -15.75 -3.42 -17.03
N GLU A 247 -15.97 -4.57 -17.67
CA GLU A 247 -17.10 -5.49 -17.38
C GLU A 247 -17.06 -6.01 -15.93
N TYR A 248 -15.86 -6.09 -15.35
CA TYR A 248 -15.62 -6.57 -13.99
C TYR A 248 -15.16 -5.46 -13.05
N PHE A 249 -15.51 -4.19 -13.34
CA PHE A 249 -15.07 -3.02 -12.58
C PHE A 249 -16.14 -2.56 -11.57
N LEU A 250 -15.79 -2.56 -10.28
CA LEU A 250 -16.61 -2.09 -9.15
C LEU A 250 -18.00 -2.74 -9.03
N LEU A 251 -18.06 -4.07 -9.15
CA LEU A 251 -19.33 -4.81 -9.03
C LEU A 251 -19.66 -5.21 -7.59
N SER A 252 -20.94 -5.23 -7.25
CA SER A 252 -21.43 -5.98 -6.09
C SER A 252 -21.17 -7.47 -6.24
N THR A 253 -21.17 -8.23 -5.15
CA THR A 253 -21.03 -9.70 -5.19
C THR A 253 -22.10 -10.35 -6.06
N ASN A 254 -23.33 -9.82 -6.04
CA ASN A 254 -24.42 -10.36 -6.87
C ASN A 254 -24.18 -10.08 -8.35
N ALA A 255 -23.75 -8.87 -8.71
CA ALA A 255 -23.45 -8.53 -10.10
C ALA A 255 -22.21 -9.27 -10.61
N MET A 256 -21.17 -9.40 -9.78
CA MET A 256 -19.99 -10.19 -10.09
C MET A 256 -20.37 -11.65 -10.36
N LYS A 257 -21.19 -12.26 -9.49
CA LYS A 257 -21.68 -13.64 -9.69
C LYS A 257 -22.54 -13.84 -10.94
N ALA A 258 -23.21 -12.78 -11.40
CA ALA A 258 -24.05 -12.79 -12.59
C ALA A 258 -23.25 -12.51 -13.88
N ALA A 259 -22.02 -12.02 -13.76
CA ALA A 259 -21.14 -11.76 -14.89
C ALA A 259 -20.66 -13.08 -15.54
N ARG A 260 -20.28 -13.02 -16.82
CA ARG A 260 -20.14 -14.21 -17.68
C ARG A 260 -19.18 -15.26 -17.13
N ASP A 261 -18.05 -14.83 -16.58
CA ASP A 261 -16.95 -15.71 -16.22
C ASP A 261 -16.90 -16.02 -14.71
N HIS A 262 -17.66 -15.28 -13.88
CA HIS A 262 -17.69 -15.38 -12.41
C HIS A 262 -18.93 -16.15 -11.88
N PHE A 263 -19.38 -17.19 -12.58
CA PHE A 263 -20.65 -17.86 -12.24
C PHE A 263 -20.70 -18.41 -10.80
N GLU A 264 -21.93 -18.56 -10.28
CA GLU A 264 -22.25 -18.93 -8.90
C GLU A 264 -21.53 -20.21 -8.42
N GLN A 265 -20.48 -20.01 -7.61
CA GLN A 265 -19.77 -21.07 -6.89
C GLN A 265 -19.66 -20.70 -5.41
N ASP A 266 -19.97 -21.65 -4.52
CA ASP A 266 -19.98 -21.46 -3.07
C ASP A 266 -18.56 -21.56 -2.46
N ASP A 267 -17.51 -21.35 -3.25
CA ASP A 267 -16.11 -21.55 -2.85
C ASP A 267 -15.27 -20.27 -2.80
N TRP A 268 -15.89 -19.10 -2.98
CA TRP A 268 -15.16 -17.83 -2.96
C TRP A 268 -14.59 -17.56 -1.57
N ARG A 269 -13.26 -17.49 -1.49
CA ARG A 269 -12.49 -17.21 -0.28
C ARG A 269 -12.02 -15.77 -0.32
N PHE A 270 -12.49 -14.98 0.64
CA PHE A 270 -12.12 -13.57 0.76
C PHE A 270 -10.87 -13.43 1.63
N GLY A 271 -9.93 -12.60 1.21
CA GLY A 271 -8.76 -12.22 2.01
C GLY A 271 -9.10 -11.33 3.21
N ARG A 272 -10.37 -10.92 3.35
CA ARG A 272 -10.89 -10.16 4.49
C ARG A 272 -12.38 -10.44 4.69
N ASP A 273 -12.83 -10.43 5.94
CA ASP A 273 -14.27 -10.50 6.26
C ASP A 273 -14.99 -9.19 5.93
N VAL A 274 -15.39 -9.04 4.67
CA VAL A 274 -16.13 -7.90 4.14
C VAL A 274 -17.23 -8.35 3.18
N THR A 275 -18.23 -7.50 2.98
CA THR A 275 -19.32 -7.76 2.02
C THR A 275 -19.35 -6.68 0.94
N CYS A 276 -19.41 -7.11 -0.32
CA CYS A 276 -19.61 -6.22 -1.47
C CYS A 276 -21.09 -6.16 -1.85
N SER A 277 -21.94 -5.59 -0.99
CA SER A 277 -23.41 -5.58 -1.20
C SER A 277 -23.95 -4.31 -1.86
N ASP A 278 -23.11 -3.30 -2.06
CA ASP A 278 -23.54 -2.01 -2.63
C ASP A 278 -23.64 -2.14 -4.16
N THR A 279 -24.80 -1.80 -4.72
CA THR A 279 -25.10 -2.02 -6.14
C THR A 279 -24.96 -0.76 -6.99
N ARG A 280 -24.35 0.31 -6.45
CA ARG A 280 -24.29 1.63 -7.11
C ARG A 280 -23.73 1.56 -8.54
N TYR A 281 -22.73 0.72 -8.76
CA TYR A 281 -21.99 0.66 -10.02
C TYR A 281 -22.32 -0.56 -10.89
N ASP A 282 -23.23 -1.43 -10.42
CA ASP A 282 -23.62 -2.66 -11.13
C ASP A 282 -24.19 -2.39 -12.53
N SER A 283 -24.78 -1.20 -12.74
CA SER A 283 -25.34 -0.75 -14.02
C SER A 283 -24.64 0.50 -14.57
N ALA A 284 -23.41 0.76 -14.15
CA ALA A 284 -22.66 1.92 -14.64
C ALA A 284 -22.37 1.82 -16.14
N PHE A 285 -22.28 2.95 -16.83
CA PHE A 285 -22.17 2.96 -18.29
C PHE A 285 -20.86 2.32 -18.80
N TRP A 286 -19.79 2.40 -17.99
CA TRP A 286 -18.49 1.84 -18.34
C TRP A 286 -18.50 0.32 -18.40
N GLN A 287 -19.46 -0.38 -17.79
CA GLN A 287 -19.56 -1.85 -17.86
C GLN A 287 -19.64 -2.39 -19.30
N SER A 288 -19.99 -1.54 -20.27
CA SER A 288 -20.04 -1.85 -21.71
C SER A 288 -18.92 -1.20 -22.54
N SER A 289 -17.98 -0.52 -21.89
CA SER A 289 -16.86 0.21 -22.51
C SER A 289 -15.62 -0.67 -22.62
N VAL A 290 -15.01 -0.63 -23.80
CA VAL A 290 -13.69 -1.22 -24.08
C VAL A 290 -12.71 -0.17 -24.63
N SER A 291 -13.09 1.10 -24.46
CA SER A 291 -12.19 2.22 -24.61
C SER A 291 -11.43 2.42 -23.30
N PRO A 292 -10.13 2.70 -23.37
CA PRO A 292 -9.43 3.32 -22.27
C PRO A 292 -10.09 4.64 -21.87
N PHE A 293 -10.07 4.93 -20.58
CA PHE A 293 -10.35 6.22 -19.99
C PHE A 293 -9.03 6.96 -19.77
N VAL A 294 -8.82 8.03 -20.53
CA VAL A 294 -7.60 8.85 -20.44
C VAL A 294 -7.91 10.12 -19.66
N PRO A 295 -7.19 10.41 -18.56
CA PRO A 295 -7.41 11.62 -17.78
C PRO A 295 -7.07 12.84 -18.63
N TYR A 296 -7.96 13.84 -18.63
CA TYR A 296 -7.80 15.05 -19.41
C TYR A 296 -8.53 16.24 -18.79
N GLY A 297 -7.75 17.23 -18.34
CA GLY A 297 -8.28 18.35 -17.57
C GLY A 297 -8.86 17.85 -16.24
N ASP A 298 -10.10 18.20 -15.97
CA ASP A 298 -10.93 17.84 -14.82
C ASP A 298 -11.89 16.67 -15.10
N GLY A 299 -11.61 15.85 -16.12
CA GLY A 299 -12.44 14.68 -16.42
C GLY A 299 -11.70 13.61 -17.22
N TRP A 300 -12.47 12.67 -17.77
CA TRP A 300 -11.98 11.50 -18.48
C TRP A 300 -12.41 11.50 -19.93
N LEU A 301 -11.51 11.20 -20.84
CA LEU A 301 -11.82 10.95 -22.24
C LEU A 301 -12.02 9.46 -22.46
N TYR A 302 -13.06 9.09 -23.18
CA TYR A 302 -13.25 7.73 -23.66
C TYR A 302 -14.02 7.75 -24.98
N VAL A 303 -13.99 6.65 -25.72
CA VAL A 303 -14.71 6.47 -26.97
C VAL A 303 -15.97 5.66 -26.72
N SER A 304 -17.09 6.20 -27.17
CA SER A 304 -18.42 5.60 -27.07
C SER A 304 -18.96 5.17 -28.44
N ALA A 305 -20.17 4.62 -28.43
CA ALA A 305 -20.95 4.33 -29.63
C ALA A 305 -21.20 5.56 -30.51
N ASP A 306 -21.25 6.74 -29.91
CA ASP A 306 -21.60 7.99 -30.59
C ASP A 306 -20.35 8.78 -31.02
N GLY A 307 -19.19 8.46 -30.45
CA GLY A 307 -17.91 9.13 -30.73
C GLY A 307 -17.08 9.39 -29.47
N LEU A 308 -16.19 10.38 -29.54
CA LEU A 308 -15.31 10.79 -28.46
C LEU A 308 -16.09 11.57 -27.39
N VAL A 309 -16.05 11.09 -26.16
CA VAL A 309 -16.80 11.64 -25.02
C VAL A 309 -15.82 12.10 -23.94
N ARG A 310 -16.14 13.23 -23.32
CA ARG A 310 -15.59 13.63 -22.01
C ARG A 310 -16.60 13.30 -20.92
N TRP A 311 -16.18 12.55 -19.91
CA TRP A 311 -16.94 12.23 -18.72
C TRP A 311 -16.38 12.99 -17.51
N ASP A 312 -17.26 13.69 -16.82
CA ASP A 312 -17.03 14.30 -15.51
C ASP A 312 -17.55 13.32 -14.46
N ALA A 313 -16.62 12.68 -13.73
CA ALA A 313 -16.94 11.64 -12.77
C ALA A 313 -17.62 12.20 -11.50
N ASP A 314 -17.29 13.44 -11.11
CA ASP A 314 -17.85 14.08 -9.91
C ASP A 314 -19.33 14.40 -10.07
N HIS A 315 -19.74 14.81 -11.27
CA HIS A 315 -21.12 15.19 -11.59
C HIS A 315 -21.89 14.12 -12.37
N ASP A 316 -21.23 13.00 -12.68
CA ASP A 316 -21.73 11.94 -13.58
C ASP A 316 -22.32 12.50 -14.89
N SER A 317 -21.59 13.41 -15.53
CA SER A 317 -22.04 14.08 -16.75
C SER A 317 -21.14 13.74 -17.94
N ARG A 318 -21.74 13.48 -19.10
CA ARG A 318 -21.04 13.05 -20.32
C ARG A 318 -21.29 14.05 -21.44
N THR A 319 -20.22 14.54 -22.05
CA THR A 319 -20.25 15.50 -23.16
C THR A 319 -19.61 14.87 -24.40
N LEU A 320 -20.38 14.76 -25.49
CA LEU A 320 -19.83 14.35 -26.78
C LEU A 320 -18.98 15.48 -27.36
N LEU A 321 -17.68 15.25 -27.50
CA LEU A 321 -16.72 16.22 -28.04
C LEU A 321 -16.64 16.14 -29.57
N ALA A 322 -16.71 14.92 -30.10
CA ALA A 322 -16.73 14.65 -31.52
C ALA A 322 -17.65 13.45 -31.78
N ASP A 323 -18.62 13.63 -32.67
CA ASP A 323 -19.30 12.49 -33.28
C ASP A 323 -18.42 11.88 -34.39
N TYR A 324 -18.82 10.71 -34.88
CA TYR A 324 -18.21 10.15 -36.09
C TYR A 324 -18.62 10.89 -37.39
N GLY A 325 -19.40 11.97 -37.29
CA GLY A 325 -19.85 12.84 -38.39
C GLY A 325 -20.79 12.19 -39.41
N SER A 326 -21.06 12.93 -40.49
CA SER A 326 -21.74 12.43 -41.70
C SER A 326 -20.97 11.33 -42.44
N ILE A 327 -19.73 11.04 -42.02
CA ILE A 327 -18.94 9.88 -42.47
C ILE A 327 -19.67 8.58 -42.09
N PHE A 328 -20.46 8.58 -41.00
CA PHE A 328 -21.36 7.48 -40.66
C PHE A 328 -22.64 7.45 -41.52
N SER A 329 -23.12 8.61 -41.98
CA SER A 329 -24.42 8.75 -42.66
C SER A 329 -24.45 8.23 -44.11
N GLU A 330 -23.29 8.12 -44.77
CA GLU A 330 -23.23 7.63 -46.16
C GLU A 330 -22.98 6.12 -46.28
N ILE A 331 -22.55 5.44 -45.20
CA ILE A 331 -21.98 4.09 -45.35
C ILE A 331 -22.91 2.97 -44.83
N HIS A 332 -23.90 3.22 -43.97
CA HIS A 332 -24.62 2.11 -43.30
C HIS A 332 -26.14 2.28 -43.12
N SER A 333 -26.88 2.51 -44.20
CA SER A 333 -28.36 2.38 -44.21
C SER A 333 -28.86 0.91 -44.20
N GLY A 334 -28.15 -0.02 -43.53
CA GLY A 334 -28.47 -1.46 -43.61
C GLY A 334 -27.90 -2.38 -42.54
N TYR A 335 -27.03 -1.90 -41.64
CA TYR A 335 -26.50 -2.71 -40.54
C TYR A 335 -26.80 -2.02 -39.20
N THR A 336 -27.80 -2.53 -38.49
CA THR A 336 -27.88 -2.32 -37.04
C THR A 336 -26.74 -3.10 -36.41
N PHE A 337 -25.65 -2.42 -36.04
CA PHE A 337 -24.63 -2.98 -35.17
C PHE A 337 -25.24 -3.18 -33.78
N GLY A 338 -25.90 -4.32 -33.59
CA GLY A 338 -26.41 -4.72 -32.29
C GLY A 338 -25.24 -5.04 -31.35
N SER A 339 -25.19 -4.40 -30.19
CA SER A 339 -24.43 -4.80 -28.99
C SER A 339 -22.92 -5.10 -29.14
N TYR A 340 -22.28 -4.79 -30.28
CA TYR A 340 -20.84 -4.97 -30.43
C TYR A 340 -20.13 -3.81 -29.75
N VAL A 341 -19.68 -4.12 -28.54
CA VAL A 341 -18.68 -3.43 -27.74
C VAL A 341 -17.69 -2.65 -28.62
N TRP A 342 -17.73 -1.33 -28.55
CA TRP A 342 -16.91 -0.45 -29.38
C TRP A 342 -15.46 -0.53 -28.90
N ARG A 343 -14.64 -1.20 -29.71
CA ARG A 343 -13.20 -1.33 -29.49
C ARG A 343 -12.51 -0.11 -30.07
N SER A 344 -11.87 0.67 -29.20
CA SER A 344 -11.11 1.84 -29.63
C SER A 344 -9.88 2.00 -28.73
N GLY A 345 -8.77 2.39 -29.35
CA GLY A 345 -7.66 2.94 -28.60
C GLY A 345 -7.83 4.45 -28.48
N LEU A 346 -7.17 5.04 -27.49
CA LEU A 346 -7.25 6.46 -27.24
C LEU A 346 -5.87 6.99 -26.87
N ALA A 347 -5.42 8.03 -27.54
CA ALA A 347 -4.15 8.68 -27.25
C ALA A 347 -4.28 10.19 -27.27
N VAL A 348 -3.53 10.87 -26.40
CA VAL A 348 -3.53 12.33 -26.30
C VAL A 348 -2.11 12.82 -26.51
N ARG A 349 -1.94 13.84 -27.36
CA ARG A 349 -0.63 14.48 -27.56
C ARG A 349 -0.78 15.93 -27.96
N SER A 350 -0.19 16.84 -27.19
CA SER A 350 -0.17 18.29 -27.47
C SER A 350 -1.54 18.88 -27.84
N GLY A 351 -2.57 18.52 -27.08
CA GLY A 351 -3.95 18.98 -27.30
C GLY A 351 -4.68 18.34 -28.50
N LYS A 352 -4.11 17.30 -29.10
CA LYS A 352 -4.78 16.46 -30.08
C LYS A 352 -5.15 15.13 -29.44
N ILE A 353 -6.38 14.71 -29.67
CA ILE A 353 -6.93 13.44 -29.19
C ILE A 353 -7.11 12.54 -30.40
N TYR A 354 -6.44 11.39 -30.39
CA TYR A 354 -6.44 10.40 -31.45
C TYR A 354 -7.27 9.20 -31.01
N PHE A 355 -8.20 8.79 -31.86
CA PHE A 355 -9.12 7.69 -31.61
C PHE A 355 -9.52 7.04 -32.93
N ASN A 356 -10.14 5.87 -32.88
CA ASN A 356 -10.61 5.20 -34.09
C ASN A 356 -12.13 4.98 -34.10
N SER A 357 -12.71 5.09 -35.30
CA SER A 357 -13.98 4.45 -35.64
C SER A 357 -13.72 2.99 -36.06
N TRP A 358 -14.74 2.33 -36.60
CA TRP A 358 -14.58 0.99 -37.18
C TRP A 358 -13.67 0.96 -38.42
N TYR A 359 -13.54 2.07 -39.17
CA TYR A 359 -12.75 2.11 -40.41
C TYR A 359 -11.71 3.23 -40.42
N ASP A 360 -11.85 4.24 -39.57
CA ASP A 360 -11.10 5.49 -39.67
C ASP A 360 -10.28 5.75 -38.42
N VAL A 361 -9.11 6.33 -38.62
CA VAL A 361 -8.33 6.97 -37.55
C VAL A 361 -8.64 8.45 -37.57
N LEU A 362 -9.07 8.97 -36.43
CA LEU A 362 -9.57 10.33 -36.26
C LEU A 362 -8.65 11.10 -35.32
N CYS A 363 -8.54 12.40 -35.55
CA CYS A 363 -7.88 13.35 -34.67
C CYS A 363 -8.85 14.47 -34.34
N TYR A 364 -9.19 14.62 -33.07
CA TYR A 364 -9.90 15.77 -32.54
C TYR A 364 -8.88 16.79 -32.01
N ASP A 365 -9.00 18.02 -32.48
CA ASP A 365 -8.18 19.14 -32.03
C ASP A 365 -8.98 20.00 -31.05
N ILE A 366 -8.59 19.99 -29.77
CA ILE A 366 -9.31 20.67 -28.69
C ILE A 366 -9.39 22.19 -28.89
N TYR A 367 -8.39 22.78 -29.57
CA TYR A 367 -8.28 24.23 -29.69
C TYR A 367 -9.23 24.75 -30.77
N THR A 368 -9.46 23.94 -31.80
CA THR A 368 -10.36 24.29 -32.91
C THR A 368 -11.74 23.65 -32.79
N GLY A 369 -11.90 22.64 -31.93
CA GLY A 369 -13.10 21.82 -31.83
C GLY A 369 -13.38 21.00 -33.11
N LYS A 370 -12.36 20.78 -33.96
CA LYS A 370 -12.51 20.08 -35.24
C LYS A 370 -11.96 18.67 -35.18
N THR A 371 -12.70 17.75 -35.80
CA THR A 371 -12.27 16.38 -36.06
C THR A 371 -11.82 16.24 -37.50
N THR A 372 -10.68 15.58 -37.72
CA THR A 372 -10.17 15.22 -39.04
C THR A 372 -9.91 13.73 -39.14
N CYS A 373 -10.30 13.11 -40.25
CA CYS A 373 -9.86 11.76 -40.60
C CYS A 373 -8.40 11.79 -41.10
N LEU A 374 -7.54 11.03 -40.43
CA LEU A 374 -6.12 10.89 -40.75
C LEU A 374 -5.84 9.73 -41.70
N ALA A 375 -6.60 8.65 -41.58
CA ALA A 375 -6.53 7.47 -42.44
C ALA A 375 -7.85 6.70 -42.41
N SER A 376 -8.14 5.98 -43.50
CA SER A 376 -9.30 5.09 -43.61
C SER A 376 -8.89 3.75 -44.22
N LEU A 377 -9.41 2.66 -43.65
CA LEU A 377 -9.27 1.30 -44.18
C LEU A 377 -10.55 0.78 -44.84
N LEU A 378 -11.54 1.65 -45.04
CA LEU A 378 -12.84 1.30 -45.63
C LEU A 378 -12.70 0.61 -46.99
N ASP A 379 -11.94 1.19 -47.92
CA ASP A 379 -11.74 0.65 -49.27
C ASP A 379 -11.01 -0.70 -49.26
N ALA A 380 -10.26 -0.98 -48.21
CA ALA A 380 -9.59 -2.27 -48.01
C ALA A 380 -10.52 -3.32 -47.37
N GLY A 381 -11.74 -2.94 -46.96
CA GLY A 381 -12.67 -3.81 -46.23
C GLY A 381 -12.14 -4.25 -44.86
N LYS A 382 -11.17 -3.50 -44.30
CA LYS A 382 -10.49 -3.82 -43.05
C LYS A 382 -11.00 -2.92 -41.93
N ASN A 383 -11.22 -3.50 -40.75
CA ASN A 383 -11.68 -2.78 -39.57
C ASN A 383 -10.52 -2.39 -38.66
N ILE A 384 -10.61 -1.20 -38.08
CA ILE A 384 -9.66 -0.70 -37.09
C ILE A 384 -10.17 -1.05 -35.70
N HIS A 385 -9.27 -1.54 -34.87
CA HIS A 385 -9.58 -1.99 -33.54
C HIS A 385 -9.04 -1.06 -32.45
N SER A 386 -7.85 -0.50 -32.67
CA SER A 386 -7.17 0.32 -31.66
C SER A 386 -6.21 1.30 -32.32
N CYS A 387 -5.88 2.38 -31.62
CA CYS A 387 -4.78 3.28 -31.94
C CYS A 387 -4.07 3.81 -30.69
N TRP A 388 -2.76 4.01 -30.79
CA TRP A 388 -1.89 4.50 -29.73
C TRP A 388 -0.70 5.25 -30.32
N ILE A 389 0.08 5.91 -29.47
CA ILE A 389 1.28 6.63 -29.89
C ILE A 389 2.52 5.82 -29.50
N GLU A 390 3.41 5.62 -30.48
CA GLU A 390 4.72 5.00 -30.28
C GLU A 390 5.80 5.95 -30.80
N GLY A 391 6.49 6.63 -29.89
CA GLY A 391 7.43 7.69 -30.23
C GLY A 391 6.76 8.82 -31.02
N ASP A 392 7.27 9.10 -32.22
CA ASP A 392 6.75 10.15 -33.09
C ASP A 392 5.61 9.69 -34.02
N SER A 393 5.16 8.44 -33.92
CA SER A 393 4.13 7.90 -34.81
C SER A 393 2.83 7.56 -34.07
N LEU A 394 1.70 7.80 -34.75
CA LEU A 394 0.42 7.19 -34.41
C LEU A 394 0.37 5.80 -35.03
N VAL A 395 0.17 4.79 -34.21
CA VAL A 395 0.01 3.39 -34.63
C VAL A 395 -1.47 3.03 -34.54
N PHE A 396 -1.99 2.29 -35.50
CA PHE A 396 -3.34 1.73 -35.44
C PHE A 396 -3.38 0.30 -35.98
N GLN A 397 -4.29 -0.49 -35.40
CA GLN A 397 -4.35 -1.94 -35.61
C GLN A 397 -5.58 -2.37 -36.39
N SER A 398 -5.39 -3.28 -37.34
CA SER A 398 -6.45 -4.04 -38.01
C SER A 398 -6.09 -5.52 -38.06
N GLY A 399 -6.87 -6.37 -37.38
CA GLY A 399 -6.46 -7.76 -37.12
C GLY A 399 -5.07 -7.82 -36.47
N ASN A 400 -4.13 -8.51 -37.12
CA ASN A 400 -2.73 -8.60 -36.68
C ASN A 400 -1.80 -7.56 -37.35
N ASP A 401 -2.34 -6.72 -38.24
CA ASP A 401 -1.56 -5.71 -38.96
C ASP A 401 -1.49 -4.41 -38.16
N HIS A 402 -0.30 -3.79 -38.12
CA HIS A 402 -0.08 -2.45 -37.56
C HIS A 402 0.29 -1.47 -38.68
N TYR A 403 -0.40 -0.34 -38.70
CA TYR A 403 -0.15 0.78 -39.61
C TYR A 403 0.40 1.96 -38.81
N LYS A 404 1.28 2.76 -39.41
CA LYS A 404 1.91 3.91 -38.76
C LYS A 404 1.70 5.18 -39.56
N LEU A 405 1.38 6.27 -38.87
CA LEU A 405 1.35 7.63 -39.40
C LEU A 405 2.34 8.48 -38.62
N ASP A 406 3.25 9.14 -39.32
CA ASP A 406 4.15 10.09 -38.68
C ASP A 406 3.34 11.28 -38.18
N LEU A 407 3.46 11.56 -36.89
CA LEU A 407 2.86 12.73 -36.30
C LEU A 407 3.90 13.87 -36.27
N PRO A 408 3.45 15.14 -36.28
CA PRO A 408 4.37 16.28 -36.25
C PRO A 408 5.29 16.22 -35.02
N GLN A 409 6.56 16.63 -35.20
CA GLN A 409 7.50 16.74 -34.09
C GLN A 409 6.95 17.67 -33.02
N GLN A 410 7.04 17.23 -31.77
CA GLN A 410 6.64 18.04 -30.63
C GLN A 410 7.65 19.17 -30.42
N LYS A 411 7.14 20.39 -30.29
CA LYS A 411 7.92 21.48 -29.71
C LYS A 411 8.10 21.16 -28.23
N MET A 412 9.34 21.09 -27.74
CA MET A 412 9.59 20.82 -26.32
C MET A 412 10.19 22.03 -25.63
N TYR A 413 9.75 22.25 -24.40
CA TYR A 413 10.25 23.27 -23.49
C TYR A 413 11.16 22.66 -22.43
N THR A 414 12.04 23.49 -21.89
CA THR A 414 12.99 23.15 -20.84
C THR A 414 12.43 23.63 -19.50
N ILE A 415 12.15 22.68 -18.61
CA ILE A 415 11.65 22.95 -17.27
C ILE A 415 12.80 22.73 -16.29
N THR A 416 13.18 23.79 -15.59
CA THR A 416 14.22 23.77 -14.57
C THR A 416 13.57 23.59 -13.21
N TRP A 417 14.05 22.65 -12.44
CA TRP A 417 13.59 22.41 -11.08
C TRP A 417 14.71 22.76 -10.12
N GLU A 418 14.41 23.66 -9.20
CA GLU A 418 15.33 24.17 -8.20
C GLU A 418 14.84 23.80 -6.80
N ASP A 419 15.77 23.61 -5.87
CA ASP A 419 15.43 23.47 -4.47
C ASP A 419 15.03 24.83 -3.86
N ASP A 420 14.61 24.84 -2.60
CA ASP A 420 14.20 26.09 -1.94
C ASP A 420 15.36 27.10 -1.81
N ASP A 421 16.60 26.62 -1.73
CA ASP A 421 17.82 27.43 -1.75
C ASP A 421 18.27 27.88 -3.17
N GLY A 422 17.57 27.42 -4.22
CA GLY A 422 17.89 27.70 -5.62
C GLY A 422 18.92 26.76 -6.24
N SER A 423 19.36 25.72 -5.53
CA SER A 423 20.24 24.69 -6.09
C SER A 423 19.50 23.90 -7.18
N LEU A 424 20.23 23.53 -8.23
CA LEU A 424 19.63 22.81 -9.36
C LEU A 424 19.36 21.37 -8.94
N LEU A 425 18.09 21.03 -8.79
CA LEU A 425 17.67 19.66 -8.59
C LEU A 425 17.72 18.89 -9.93
N GLY A 426 17.48 19.57 -11.06
CA GLY A 426 17.55 18.97 -12.40
C GLY A 426 16.67 19.65 -13.44
N VAL A 427 16.68 19.12 -14.66
CA VAL A 427 15.97 19.68 -15.82
C VAL A 427 15.12 18.60 -16.50
N THR A 428 13.87 18.93 -16.83
CA THR A 428 12.97 18.08 -17.60
C THR A 428 12.67 18.72 -18.95
N ARG A 429 12.75 17.95 -20.04
CA ARG A 429 12.21 18.38 -21.34
C ARG A 429 10.79 17.88 -21.49
N VAL A 430 9.85 18.80 -21.67
CA VAL A 430 8.43 18.48 -21.74
C VAL A 430 7.82 19.02 -23.04
N PRO A 431 7.00 18.22 -23.75
CA PRO A 431 6.27 18.69 -24.91
C PRO A 431 5.35 19.88 -24.62
N GLU A 432 5.11 20.70 -25.64
CA GLU A 432 4.15 21.79 -25.58
C GLU A 432 2.76 21.29 -25.16
N GLY A 433 2.19 21.95 -24.15
CA GLY A 433 0.88 21.68 -23.59
C GLY A 433 0.83 20.58 -22.53
N GLU A 434 1.93 19.87 -22.25
CA GLU A 434 1.99 18.86 -21.19
C GLU A 434 2.40 19.48 -19.84
N ILE A 435 1.85 18.95 -18.75
CA ILE A 435 2.19 19.38 -17.38
C ILE A 435 3.46 18.63 -16.96
N PRO A 436 4.56 19.32 -16.68
CA PRO A 436 5.81 18.66 -16.29
C PRO A 436 5.69 18.09 -14.87
N THR A 437 6.21 16.90 -14.64
CA THR A 437 6.23 16.26 -13.33
C THR A 437 7.65 16.06 -12.81
N ARG A 438 7.78 16.02 -11.49
CA ARG A 438 9.01 15.68 -10.78
C ARG A 438 8.68 15.12 -9.40
N SER A 439 9.42 14.10 -8.97
CA SER A 439 9.34 13.54 -7.63
C SER A 439 9.65 14.59 -6.56
N ALA A 440 9.00 14.47 -5.40
CA ALA A 440 9.25 15.33 -4.25
C ALA A 440 10.73 15.26 -3.86
N PRO A 441 11.47 16.38 -3.84
CA PRO A 441 12.83 16.41 -3.34
C PRO A 441 12.85 16.12 -1.83
N GLN A 442 13.90 15.43 -1.41
CA GLN A 442 14.19 15.20 0.01
C GLN A 442 15.11 16.31 0.50
N LYS A 443 14.75 16.90 1.64
CA LYS A 443 15.56 17.90 2.32
C LYS A 443 15.98 17.36 3.68
N PRO A 444 17.27 17.07 3.89
CA PRO A 444 17.75 16.58 5.18
C PRO A 444 17.39 17.54 6.31
N GLY A 445 17.00 16.99 7.45
CA GLY A 445 16.87 17.76 8.68
C GLY A 445 18.19 18.43 9.07
N ASP A 446 18.11 19.57 9.76
CA ASP A 446 19.28 20.33 10.21
C ASP A 446 19.67 20.03 11.68
N GLY A 447 19.10 18.96 12.25
CA GLY A 447 19.25 18.56 13.65
C GLY A 447 18.34 19.31 14.63
N VAL A 448 17.64 20.36 14.17
CA VAL A 448 16.61 21.08 14.95
C VAL A 448 15.26 20.95 14.30
N PHE A 449 15.22 20.96 12.97
CA PHE A 449 14.01 20.83 12.18
C PHE A 449 14.12 19.71 11.14
N GLU A 450 13.01 19.00 10.97
CA GLU A 450 12.70 18.18 9.81
C GLU A 450 11.92 19.00 8.77
N TYR A 451 12.08 18.67 7.50
CA TYR A 451 11.50 19.42 6.38
C TYR A 451 10.62 18.50 5.52
N VAL A 452 9.32 18.81 5.45
CA VAL A 452 8.36 18.07 4.62
C VAL A 452 8.08 18.86 3.35
N PHE A 453 8.30 18.25 2.19
CA PHE A 453 8.00 18.87 0.91
C PHE A 453 6.50 19.18 0.77
N THR A 454 6.16 20.42 0.43
CA THR A 454 4.78 20.89 0.30
C THR A 454 4.34 21.15 -1.14
N GLY A 455 5.26 21.13 -2.10
CA GLY A 455 4.96 21.38 -3.51
C GLY A 455 5.96 22.32 -4.19
N TRP A 456 5.59 22.78 -5.38
CA TRP A 456 6.41 23.63 -6.23
C TRP A 456 5.83 25.05 -6.32
N THR A 457 6.69 26.06 -6.42
CA THR A 457 6.32 27.46 -6.64
C THR A 457 7.05 28.07 -7.85
N PRO A 458 6.36 28.77 -8.77
CA PRO A 458 4.90 28.87 -8.87
C PRO A 458 4.23 27.50 -9.07
N GLN A 459 2.90 27.42 -8.89
CA GLN A 459 2.18 26.17 -9.13
C GLN A 459 2.47 25.66 -10.55
N VAL A 460 2.75 24.37 -10.68
CA VAL A 460 3.11 23.77 -11.96
C VAL A 460 1.94 23.80 -12.92
N THR A 461 2.18 24.31 -14.13
CA THR A 461 1.20 24.37 -15.22
C THR A 461 1.75 23.75 -16.50
N ALA A 462 0.88 23.51 -17.47
CA ALA A 462 1.25 23.05 -18.81
C ALA A 462 2.34 23.92 -19.45
N ALA A 463 3.30 23.28 -20.13
CA ALA A 463 4.47 23.94 -20.69
C ALA A 463 4.14 24.62 -22.03
N TYR A 464 4.25 25.95 -22.07
CA TYR A 464 4.17 26.77 -23.30
C TYR A 464 5.41 27.66 -23.50
N ALA A 465 6.37 27.57 -22.58
CA ALA A 465 7.65 28.24 -22.59
C ALA A 465 8.59 27.48 -21.63
N ASP A 466 9.89 27.79 -21.71
CA ASP A 466 10.83 27.36 -20.68
C ASP A 466 10.43 28.00 -19.34
N ALA A 467 10.51 27.23 -18.25
CA ALA A 467 10.06 27.66 -16.93
C ALA A 467 10.97 27.12 -15.83
N THR A 468 10.93 27.77 -14.67
CA THR A 468 11.64 27.33 -13.46
C THR A 468 10.66 27.20 -12.30
N TYR A 469 10.69 26.05 -11.62
CA TYR A 469 9.90 25.77 -10.42
C TYR A 469 10.81 25.51 -9.22
N LYS A 470 10.46 26.08 -8.07
CA LYS A 470 11.20 25.94 -6.81
C LYS A 470 10.46 25.08 -5.82
N ALA A 471 11.18 24.18 -5.16
CA ALA A 471 10.63 23.37 -4.09
C ALA A 471 10.18 24.26 -2.91
N THR A 472 9.14 23.83 -2.22
CA THR A 472 8.64 24.45 -0.99
C THR A 472 8.57 23.38 0.10
N TYR A 473 8.89 23.77 1.33
CA TYR A 473 8.88 22.87 2.48
C TYR A 473 8.16 23.49 3.67
N MET A 474 7.52 22.63 4.45
CA MET A 474 7.07 22.92 5.81
C MET A 474 8.15 22.44 6.79
N ARG A 475 8.55 23.30 7.73
CA ARG A 475 9.47 22.94 8.81
C ARG A 475 8.70 22.37 10.01
N MET A 476 9.24 21.33 10.62
CA MET A 476 8.75 20.67 11.84
C MET A 476 9.91 20.48 12.80
N GLU A 477 9.70 20.53 14.11
CA GLU A 477 10.81 20.27 15.07
C GLU A 477 11.22 18.79 15.03
N ALA A 478 12.53 18.54 14.97
CA ALA A 478 13.09 17.19 15.00
C ALA A 478 12.83 16.52 16.36
N MET A 479 12.48 15.24 16.35
CA MET A 479 12.23 14.46 17.57
C MET A 479 13.55 13.97 18.19
N TYR A 480 13.62 13.91 19.51
CA TYR A 480 14.77 13.37 20.26
C TYR A 480 14.60 11.86 20.52
N SER A 481 15.70 11.12 20.48
CA SER A 481 15.74 9.71 20.79
C SER A 481 16.01 9.48 22.28
N ILE A 482 15.10 8.78 22.95
CA ILE A 482 15.18 8.50 24.39
C ILE A 482 15.35 7.00 24.60
N THR A 483 16.51 6.61 25.12
CA THR A 483 16.84 5.21 25.39
C THR A 483 16.50 4.85 26.84
N TRP A 484 15.76 3.76 27.03
CA TRP A 484 15.38 3.22 28.32
C TRP A 484 16.19 1.95 28.60
N LEU A 485 16.91 1.90 29.72
CA LEU A 485 17.77 0.79 30.10
C LEU A 485 17.29 0.10 31.37
N ASP A 486 17.46 -1.22 31.46
CA ASP A 486 17.24 -1.96 32.69
C ASP A 486 18.40 -1.76 33.69
N ASP A 487 18.26 -2.26 34.92
CA ASP A 487 19.28 -2.07 35.96
C ASP A 487 20.61 -2.76 35.66
N ASP A 488 20.61 -3.78 34.79
CA ASP A 488 21.82 -4.42 34.26
C ASP A 488 22.46 -3.69 33.06
N GLY A 489 21.82 -2.63 32.57
CA GLY A 489 22.26 -1.81 31.45
C GLY A 489 21.82 -2.31 30.07
N SER A 490 21.00 -3.36 30.00
CA SER A 490 20.36 -3.79 28.75
C SER A 490 19.33 -2.76 28.26
N VAL A 491 19.17 -2.63 26.94
CA VAL A 491 18.18 -1.72 26.35
C VAL A 491 16.80 -2.38 26.47
N ILE A 492 15.87 -1.67 27.12
CA ILE A 492 14.45 -2.03 27.20
C ILE A 492 13.73 -1.52 25.95
N ASP A 493 13.91 -0.23 25.62
CA ASP A 493 13.20 0.43 24.52
C ASP A 493 13.92 1.73 24.08
N VAL A 494 13.58 2.22 22.89
CA VAL A 494 14.00 3.52 22.37
C VAL A 494 12.77 4.26 21.85
N THR A 495 12.43 5.40 22.45
CA THR A 495 11.24 6.19 22.12
C THR A 495 11.60 7.54 21.52
N SER A 496 10.90 7.97 20.48
CA SER A 496 11.02 9.32 19.91
C SER A 496 10.10 10.31 20.62
N VAL A 497 10.62 11.47 21.04
CA VAL A 497 9.85 12.50 21.75
C VAL A 497 10.04 13.89 21.14
N MET A 498 8.99 14.71 21.09
CA MET A 498 9.12 16.10 20.63
C MET A 498 9.89 16.95 21.66
N PRO A 499 10.57 18.02 21.24
CA PRO A 499 11.24 18.93 22.15
C PRO A 499 10.29 19.49 23.23
N SER A 500 10.82 19.67 24.44
CA SER A 500 10.12 20.17 25.62
C SER A 500 8.96 19.29 26.15
N LEU A 501 8.69 18.13 25.55
CA LEU A 501 7.81 17.12 26.15
C LEU A 501 8.61 16.22 27.10
N VAL A 502 7.97 15.81 28.20
CA VAL A 502 8.56 14.84 29.14
C VAL A 502 8.38 13.45 28.54
N PRO A 503 9.47 12.73 28.24
CA PRO A 503 9.36 11.37 27.73
C PRO A 503 8.83 10.44 28.83
N SER A 504 8.14 9.38 28.45
CA SER A 504 7.56 8.44 29.41
C SER A 504 7.70 7.02 28.92
N HIS A 505 8.01 6.11 29.83
CA HIS A 505 8.06 4.69 29.57
C HIS A 505 7.45 3.94 30.76
N TYR A 506 6.79 2.82 30.48
CA TYR A 506 6.21 1.98 31.52
C TYR A 506 7.30 1.44 32.46
N PRO A 507 7.06 1.31 33.76
CA PRO A 507 8.03 0.72 34.69
C PRO A 507 8.46 -0.69 34.23
N PRO A 508 9.77 -0.96 34.05
CA PRO A 508 10.23 -2.30 33.72
C PRO A 508 10.05 -3.27 34.89
N GLN A 509 10.01 -4.56 34.57
CA GLN A 509 9.75 -5.63 35.51
C GLN A 509 11.03 -6.41 35.82
N LYS A 510 11.27 -6.66 37.11
CA LYS A 510 12.39 -7.49 37.59
C LYS A 510 11.88 -8.73 38.30
N VAL A 511 12.33 -9.90 37.84
CA VAL A 511 11.93 -11.20 38.40
C VAL A 511 12.37 -11.31 39.86
N SER A 512 11.43 -11.61 40.75
CA SER A 512 11.68 -11.76 42.19
C SER A 512 12.07 -13.21 42.53
N SER A 513 12.95 -13.41 43.52
CA SER A 513 13.36 -14.75 43.96
C SER A 513 13.29 -14.90 45.49
N GLY A 514 12.52 -15.90 45.95
CA GLY A 514 12.39 -16.20 47.37
C GLY A 514 11.65 -15.11 48.17
N PRO A 515 12.05 -14.79 49.41
CA PRO A 515 11.31 -13.86 50.28
C PRO A 515 11.49 -12.37 49.94
N ILE A 516 12.27 -12.06 48.89
CA ILE A 516 12.63 -10.70 48.47
C ILE A 516 11.99 -10.41 47.11
N ALA A 517 11.14 -9.40 47.08
CA ALA A 517 10.57 -8.85 45.86
C ALA A 517 11.30 -7.57 45.44
N TYR A 518 11.41 -7.33 44.13
CA TYR A 518 11.95 -6.09 43.58
C TYR A 518 10.81 -5.26 43.01
N VAL A 519 10.74 -3.99 43.43
CA VAL A 519 9.77 -3.02 42.93
C VAL A 519 10.52 -1.92 42.20
N PHE A 520 10.10 -1.59 40.98
CA PHE A 520 10.63 -0.42 40.29
C PHE A 520 10.40 0.82 41.15
N ASP A 521 11.46 1.57 41.42
CA ASP A 521 11.42 2.75 42.29
C ASP A 521 11.39 4.02 41.44
N HIS A 522 12.37 4.20 40.55
CA HIS A 522 12.46 5.37 39.67
C HIS A 522 13.45 5.13 38.51
N TRP A 523 13.44 6.03 37.53
CA TRP A 523 14.47 6.15 36.51
C TRP A 523 15.61 7.04 37.00
N THR A 524 16.85 6.71 36.65
CA THR A 524 18.03 7.55 36.89
C THR A 524 18.76 7.88 35.58
N PRO A 525 19.11 9.15 35.30
CA PRO A 525 18.70 10.35 36.06
C PRO A 525 17.17 10.54 36.08
N ALA A 526 16.66 11.44 36.92
CA ALA A 526 15.23 11.73 36.95
C ALA A 526 14.77 12.21 35.57
N VAL A 527 13.62 11.74 35.11
CA VAL A 527 13.11 12.06 33.78
C VAL A 527 12.66 13.52 33.73
N GLU A 528 13.26 14.28 32.83
CA GLU A 528 12.99 15.70 32.61
C GLU A 528 12.48 15.94 31.17
N PRO A 529 11.86 17.11 30.88
CA PRO A 529 11.52 17.47 29.50
C PRO A 529 12.71 17.30 28.57
N ALA A 530 12.47 16.72 27.40
CA ALA A 530 13.53 16.43 26.46
C ALA A 530 14.04 17.70 25.78
N TYR A 531 15.34 17.95 25.91
CA TYR A 531 16.07 19.02 25.23
C TYR A 531 17.20 18.48 24.32
N GLY A 532 17.18 17.17 24.10
CA GLY A 532 18.18 16.39 23.38
C GLY A 532 17.97 14.90 23.63
N ASP A 533 18.73 14.07 22.94
CA ASP A 533 18.76 12.63 23.20
C ASP A 533 19.16 12.36 24.65
N ALA A 534 18.52 11.38 25.27
CA ALA A 534 18.75 11.05 26.66
C ALA A 534 18.67 9.54 26.90
N THR A 535 19.30 9.11 28.00
CA THR A 535 19.28 7.71 28.44
C THR A 535 18.87 7.65 29.90
N TYR A 536 17.90 6.80 30.20
CA TYR A 536 17.35 6.60 31.53
C TYR A 536 17.49 5.14 31.95
N GLN A 537 18.00 4.89 33.15
CA GLN A 537 18.22 3.55 33.68
C GLN A 537 17.28 3.25 34.85
N ALA A 538 16.70 2.04 34.85
CA ALA A 538 15.78 1.63 35.90
C ALA A 538 16.49 1.40 37.24
N VAL A 539 15.86 1.84 38.33
CA VAL A 539 16.31 1.59 39.70
C VAL A 539 15.21 0.82 40.43
N TYR A 540 15.59 -0.27 41.10
CA TYR A 540 14.68 -1.12 41.87
C TYR A 540 14.96 -1.04 43.38
N ARG A 541 13.93 -1.26 44.19
CA ARG A 541 14.02 -1.42 45.65
C ARG A 541 13.61 -2.82 46.10
N GLU A 542 14.28 -3.34 47.12
CA GLU A 542 13.96 -4.63 47.75
C GLU A 542 12.81 -4.50 48.77
N VAL A 543 11.89 -5.46 48.79
CA VAL A 543 10.78 -5.54 49.74
C VAL A 543 10.61 -6.97 50.30
N VAL A 544 10.40 -7.09 51.61
CA VAL A 544 10.20 -8.37 52.33
C VAL A 544 8.71 -8.65 52.57
N SER A 545 8.28 -9.88 52.29
CA SER A 545 6.89 -10.37 52.43
C SER A 545 6.28 -10.12 53.83
N GLY A 546 5.10 -9.50 53.89
CA GLY A 546 4.30 -9.31 55.12
C GLY A 546 4.38 -7.92 55.77
N THR A 547 4.97 -6.92 55.12
CA THR A 547 5.08 -5.54 55.65
C THR A 547 4.08 -4.61 54.97
N ARG A 548 3.51 -3.64 55.71
CA ARG A 548 2.60 -2.61 55.20
C ARG A 548 3.31 -1.79 54.11
N VAL A 549 2.76 -1.74 52.90
CA VAL A 549 3.37 -1.01 51.77
C VAL A 549 2.77 0.39 51.68
N ALA A 550 3.59 1.34 51.24
CA ALA A 550 3.37 2.77 51.35
C ALA A 550 1.95 3.23 50.94
N SER A 551 1.48 4.28 51.63
CA SER A 551 0.11 4.85 51.73
C SER A 551 -0.76 4.34 52.89
N GLY A 552 -0.48 3.13 53.43
CA GLY A 552 -1.23 2.60 54.57
C GLY A 552 -2.70 2.28 54.25
N ARG A 553 -3.00 1.90 53.01
CA ARG A 553 -4.36 1.57 52.51
C ARG A 553 -4.63 0.10 52.21
N TYR A 554 -3.59 -0.74 52.23
CA TYR A 554 -3.73 -2.20 52.18
C TYR A 554 -2.60 -2.92 52.91
N THR A 555 -2.83 -4.18 53.25
CA THR A 555 -1.81 -5.12 53.69
C THR A 555 -1.85 -6.38 52.84
N TYR A 556 -0.72 -7.09 52.73
CA TYR A 556 -0.70 -8.38 52.06
C TYR A 556 0.05 -9.42 52.87
N ARG A 557 -0.32 -10.69 52.71
CA ARG A 557 0.40 -11.85 53.23
C ARG A 557 0.44 -12.95 52.19
N VAL A 558 1.59 -13.59 52.04
CA VAL A 558 1.72 -14.80 51.22
C VAL A 558 1.79 -16.01 52.13
N TYR A 559 0.93 -17.00 51.88
CA TYR A 559 0.95 -18.30 52.56
C TYR A 559 0.91 -19.42 51.50
N GLY A 560 2.03 -20.12 51.31
CA GLY A 560 2.14 -21.11 50.23
C GLY A 560 1.95 -20.45 48.86
N ALA A 561 1.13 -21.03 47.99
CA ALA A 561 0.80 -20.51 46.66
C ALA A 561 -0.42 -19.57 46.66
N GLN A 562 -0.67 -18.88 47.77
CA GLN A 562 -1.81 -17.98 47.92
C GLN A 562 -1.36 -16.62 48.44
N LEU A 563 -1.79 -15.57 47.73
CA LEU A 563 -1.65 -14.17 48.11
C LEU A 563 -2.95 -13.69 48.76
N TYR A 564 -2.86 -13.19 49.99
CA TYR A 564 -3.97 -12.56 50.70
C TYR A 564 -3.77 -11.05 50.69
N VAL A 565 -4.73 -10.30 50.15
CA VAL A 565 -4.72 -8.84 50.12
C VAL A 565 -5.89 -8.32 50.96
N GLN A 566 -5.58 -7.49 51.95
CA GLN A 566 -6.58 -6.81 52.76
C GLN A 566 -6.61 -5.33 52.40
N ALA A 567 -7.70 -4.88 51.79
CA ALA A 567 -7.95 -3.47 51.49
C ALA A 567 -8.71 -2.80 52.64
N ASP A 568 -8.30 -1.58 53.01
CA ASP A 568 -9.01 -0.75 53.98
C ASP A 568 -10.29 -0.15 53.35
N GLU A 569 -11.30 0.18 54.16
CA GLU A 569 -12.59 0.68 53.69
C GLU A 569 -12.43 2.02 52.93
N GLY A 570 -12.81 2.06 51.65
CA GLY A 570 -12.65 3.22 50.77
C GLY A 570 -11.30 3.33 50.06
N ALA A 571 -10.48 2.27 50.10
CA ALA A 571 -9.24 2.18 49.33
C ALA A 571 -9.50 1.71 47.89
N ASN A 572 -8.96 2.41 46.88
CA ASN A 572 -8.99 1.97 45.48
C ASN A 572 -7.79 1.05 45.21
N VAL A 573 -7.89 -0.21 45.65
CA VAL A 573 -6.82 -1.22 45.49
C VAL A 573 -7.14 -2.11 44.30
N ILE A 574 -6.14 -2.35 43.46
CA ILE A 574 -6.25 -3.19 42.28
C ILE A 574 -5.25 -4.32 42.40
N VAL A 575 -5.67 -5.56 42.13
CA VAL A 575 -4.78 -6.71 41.97
C VAL A 575 -4.87 -7.14 40.52
N ALA A 576 -3.77 -7.04 39.80
CA ALA A 576 -3.70 -7.37 38.40
C ALA A 576 -2.88 -8.65 38.20
N ALA A 577 -3.43 -9.63 37.50
CA ALA A 577 -2.75 -10.88 37.19
C ALA A 577 -2.17 -10.81 35.78
N TYR A 578 -0.95 -11.31 35.64
CA TYR A 578 -0.18 -11.32 34.41
C TYR A 578 0.18 -12.74 34.04
N GLY A 579 0.12 -13.01 32.74
CA GLY A 579 0.56 -14.27 32.15
C GLY A 579 2.08 -14.44 32.24
N SER A 580 2.57 -15.62 31.86
CA SER A 580 4.01 -15.92 31.83
C SER A 580 4.79 -15.10 30.79
N ASP A 581 4.09 -14.44 29.86
CA ASP A 581 4.61 -13.53 28.84
C ASP A 581 4.70 -12.07 29.33
N GLY A 582 4.26 -11.78 30.56
CA GLY A 582 4.24 -10.43 31.12
C GLY A 582 3.02 -9.58 30.73
N CYS A 583 2.09 -10.12 29.94
CA CYS A 583 0.87 -9.44 29.55
C CYS A 583 -0.18 -9.46 30.67
N LEU A 584 -0.95 -8.37 30.78
CA LEU A 584 -2.03 -8.25 31.76
C LEU A 584 -3.23 -9.12 31.36
N GLU A 585 -3.57 -10.11 32.19
CA GLU A 585 -4.67 -11.05 31.96
C GLU A 585 -5.94 -10.71 32.73
N ASP A 586 -5.81 -10.25 33.97
CA ASP A 586 -6.96 -9.99 34.85
C ASP A 586 -6.70 -8.79 35.76
N VAL A 587 -7.78 -8.09 36.13
CA VAL A 587 -7.73 -6.91 37.00
C VAL A 587 -8.90 -6.98 37.98
N THR A 588 -8.58 -7.24 39.25
CA THR A 588 -9.56 -7.25 40.34
C THR A 588 -9.50 -5.96 41.14
N PHE A 589 -10.64 -5.27 41.25
CA PHE A 589 -10.81 -4.10 42.13
C PHE A 589 -11.27 -4.56 43.51
N LEU A 590 -10.65 -4.04 44.58
CA LEU A 590 -10.97 -4.38 45.97
C LEU A 590 -11.56 -3.17 46.69
N ASP A 591 -12.82 -3.28 47.11
CA ASP A 591 -13.54 -2.19 47.79
C ASP A 591 -13.32 -2.21 49.33
N SER A 592 -13.28 -3.40 49.95
CA SER A 592 -12.89 -3.63 51.35
C SER A 592 -12.79 -5.13 51.68
N GLY A 593 -12.03 -5.48 52.73
CA GLY A 593 -11.94 -6.86 53.24
C GLY A 593 -10.73 -7.66 52.75
N ILE A 594 -10.65 -8.93 53.14
CA ILE A 594 -9.54 -9.84 52.79
C ILE A 594 -9.94 -10.65 51.55
N ASN A 595 -9.16 -10.52 50.49
CA ASN A 595 -9.32 -11.27 49.25
C ASN A 595 -8.11 -12.17 49.04
N ALA A 596 -8.35 -13.40 48.59
CA ALA A 596 -7.31 -14.40 48.35
C ALA A 596 -7.15 -14.62 46.84
N PHE A 597 -5.91 -14.68 46.39
CA PHE A 597 -5.53 -14.86 45.00
C PHE A 597 -4.57 -16.04 44.90
N SER A 598 -4.81 -16.90 43.92
CA SER A 598 -3.88 -17.96 43.57
C SER A 598 -2.64 -17.35 42.91
N MET A 599 -1.46 -17.77 43.35
CA MET A 599 -0.17 -17.38 42.75
C MET A 599 0.31 -18.43 41.73
N ASP A 600 -0.60 -18.91 40.89
CA ASP A 600 -0.28 -19.67 39.67
C ASP A 600 0.12 -18.75 38.50
N ARG A 601 0.06 -17.43 38.73
CA ARG A 601 0.33 -16.36 37.79
C ARG A 601 1.06 -15.22 38.48
N THR A 602 1.69 -14.35 37.69
CA THR A 602 2.35 -13.16 38.24
C THR A 602 1.29 -12.16 38.70
N LEU A 603 1.27 -11.78 39.97
CA LEU A 603 0.28 -10.82 40.49
C LEU A 603 0.95 -9.49 40.85
N SER A 604 0.40 -8.37 40.39
CA SER A 604 0.78 -7.02 40.82
C SER A 604 -0.34 -6.36 41.62
N ILE A 605 -0.02 -5.80 42.79
CA ILE A 605 -0.97 -4.99 43.57
C ILE A 605 -0.70 -3.50 43.35
N PHE A 606 -1.73 -2.73 43.04
CA PHE A 606 -1.70 -1.27 42.90
C PHE A 606 -2.63 -0.60 43.92
N SER A 607 -2.29 0.61 44.33
CA SER A 607 -3.19 1.51 45.06
C SER A 607 -3.28 2.81 44.28
N LEU A 608 -4.50 3.22 43.91
CA LEU A 608 -4.75 4.48 43.22
C LEU A 608 -4.97 5.60 44.25
N ASP A 609 -4.16 6.66 44.18
CA ASP A 609 -4.35 7.87 44.98
C ASP A 609 -4.94 9.00 44.14
N ALA A 610 -5.98 9.68 44.66
CA ALA A 610 -6.84 10.56 43.86
C ALA A 610 -6.18 11.90 43.44
N HIS A 611 -4.97 12.23 43.90
CA HIS A 611 -4.47 13.62 43.85
C HIS A 611 -2.98 13.86 43.50
N SER A 612 -2.24 12.90 42.94
CA SER A 612 -0.91 13.18 42.37
C SER A 612 -0.48 12.07 41.39
N ALA A 613 0.43 12.38 40.47
CA ALA A 613 1.04 11.46 39.49
C ALA A 613 1.28 10.05 40.07
N PRO A 614 1.13 8.97 39.27
CA PRO A 614 0.96 7.62 39.79
C PRO A 614 2.23 7.15 40.52
N LEU A 615 2.26 7.33 41.83
CA LEU A 615 3.14 6.58 42.72
C LEU A 615 2.54 5.16 42.85
N CYS A 616 2.67 4.37 41.78
CA CYS A 616 2.32 2.97 41.80
C CYS A 616 3.38 2.20 42.59
N ALA A 617 3.14 1.94 43.87
CA ALA A 617 3.88 0.92 44.59
C ALA A 617 3.41 -0.46 44.08
N ALA A 618 3.91 -0.89 42.92
CA ALA A 618 3.58 -2.18 42.34
C ALA A 618 4.38 -3.29 43.04
N LEU A 619 3.71 -4.18 43.76
CA LEU A 619 4.34 -5.38 44.31
C LEU A 619 4.04 -6.56 43.41
N VAL A 620 5.08 -7.10 42.78
CA VAL A 620 4.96 -8.23 41.85
C VAL A 620 5.29 -9.54 42.58
N PHE A 621 4.37 -10.50 42.53
CA PHE A 621 4.53 -11.83 43.09
C PHE A 621 4.53 -12.85 41.93
N GLY A 622 5.66 -13.51 41.69
CA GLY A 622 5.79 -14.53 40.65
C GLY A 622 5.29 -15.92 41.10
N ALA A 623 4.94 -16.76 40.13
CA ALA A 623 4.64 -18.18 40.31
C ALA A 623 5.89 -19.02 40.63
#